data_AF-A0A8H5FK55-F1
#
_entry.id   AF-A0A8H5FK55-F1
#
_cell.length_a   1.000
_cell.length_b   1.000
_cell.length_c   1.000
_cell.angle_alpha   90.00
_cell.angle_beta   90.00
_cell.angle_gamma   90.00
#
_symmetry.space_group_name_H-M   'P 1'
#
loop_
_entity.id
_entity.type
_entity.pdbx_description
1 polymer ?
#
loop_
_entity_poly.entity_id
_entity_poly.type
_entity_poly.pdbx_seq_one_letter_code
_entity_poly.pdbx_strand_id
1 'polypeptide(L)'
;MGKSYDHLPGNLIPWIIDQKVFWVATAPLAEDGHVNVSPKGYERTFHIMIDTEDGETIDSHNIPEGSDFNFKKATSRAVWYEDLTGSGAETIAHARENGRITVMFSAFEGPANIVRLFGTAKVYEFGTPEYEELLPLEKRQPGSRSIIWVDFHRVGTACGFSIPFYTIAAALEQEDYDHYVSCTAELEKSDAAEPAATELPGKGLKNYWKLSNNKSIDGVPAIQYAYASKQPLGDWTVKGADFRVPDDESIPPKDQAVTKDPTAVVGRGPFEDFGKHFAGFGAGVMFTILLYRLAQSIHWAH
;
A
#
# COMPACT_ATOMS: atom_id res chain seq x y z
N MET A 1 24.44 -1.65 4.34
CA MET A 1 23.99 -0.25 4.51
C MET A 1 22.88 0.02 3.52
N GLY A 2 21.84 0.75 3.95
CA GLY A 2 20.80 1.23 3.04
C GLY A 2 21.35 2.28 2.06
N LYS A 3 20.76 2.38 0.86
CA LYS A 3 21.11 3.41 -0.12
C LYS A 3 20.05 4.51 -0.11
N SER A 4 20.45 5.71 -0.50
CA SER A 4 19.56 6.86 -0.65
C SER A 4 19.68 7.40 -2.07
N TYR A 5 18.56 7.79 -2.66
CA TYR A 5 18.48 8.35 -4.01
C TYR A 5 17.55 9.58 -4.00
N ASP A 6 17.76 10.50 -4.94
CA ASP A 6 16.90 11.67 -5.10
C ASP A 6 15.70 11.41 -6.02
N HIS A 7 15.71 10.29 -6.74
CA HIS A 7 14.66 9.77 -7.61
C HIS A 7 14.61 8.24 -7.48
N LEU A 8 13.50 7.62 -7.85
CA LEU A 8 13.36 6.18 -7.87
C LEU A 8 14.16 5.63 -9.05
N PRO A 9 15.21 4.82 -8.82
CA PRO A 9 15.96 4.22 -9.92
C PRO A 9 15.09 3.15 -10.61
N GLY A 10 15.11 3.12 -11.93
CA GLY A 10 14.17 2.29 -12.67
C GLY A 10 14.31 0.79 -12.41
N ASN A 11 15.48 0.29 -12.00
CA ASN A 11 15.65 -1.11 -11.61
C ASN A 11 14.80 -1.54 -10.39
N LEU A 12 14.24 -0.59 -9.63
CA LEU A 12 13.30 -0.87 -8.53
C LEU A 12 11.84 -0.80 -8.96
N ILE A 13 11.53 -0.19 -10.11
CA ILE A 13 10.15 0.01 -10.57
C ILE A 13 9.40 -1.33 -10.73
N PRO A 14 9.94 -2.35 -11.44
CA PRO A 14 9.25 -3.64 -11.57
C PRO A 14 8.97 -4.29 -10.21
N TRP A 15 9.94 -4.20 -9.29
CA TRP A 15 9.80 -4.77 -7.95
C TRP A 15 8.71 -4.04 -7.14
N ILE A 16 8.61 -2.72 -7.23
CA ILE A 16 7.54 -1.95 -6.55
C ILE A 16 6.16 -2.31 -7.10
N ILE A 17 6.01 -2.39 -8.42
CA ILE A 17 4.73 -2.70 -9.08
C ILE A 17 4.23 -4.09 -8.68
N ASP A 18 5.14 -5.04 -8.46
CA ASP A 18 4.79 -6.42 -8.07
C ASP A 18 4.29 -6.53 -6.61
N GLN A 19 4.58 -5.53 -5.76
CA GLN A 19 4.16 -5.58 -4.36
C GLN A 19 2.64 -5.51 -4.23
N LYS A 20 2.06 -6.51 -3.55
CA LYS A 20 0.62 -6.58 -3.29
C LYS A 20 0.15 -5.64 -2.19
N VAL A 21 1.07 -5.12 -1.36
CA VAL A 21 0.74 -4.18 -0.29
C VAL A 21 1.87 -3.17 -0.11
N PHE A 22 1.47 -1.95 0.22
CA PHE A 22 2.34 -0.85 0.60
C PHE A 22 1.77 -0.17 1.84
N TRP A 23 2.62 0.55 2.57
CA TRP A 23 2.22 1.27 3.77
C TRP A 23 2.35 2.76 3.54
N VAL A 24 1.34 3.49 3.97
CA VAL A 24 1.32 4.94 3.91
C VAL A 24 1.37 5.47 5.32
N ALA A 25 2.38 6.28 5.62
CA ALA A 25 2.53 6.96 6.89
C ALA A 25 2.36 8.48 6.72
N THR A 26 1.53 9.08 7.57
CA THR A 26 1.27 10.52 7.63
C THR A 26 1.11 10.97 9.08
N ALA A 27 1.23 12.26 9.36
CA ALA A 27 1.02 12.79 10.70
C ALA A 27 0.45 14.22 10.63
N PRO A 28 -0.43 14.61 11.58
CA PRO A 28 -0.92 15.97 11.66
C PRO A 28 0.18 16.93 12.17
N LEU A 29 -0.12 18.23 12.18
CA LEU A 29 0.75 19.27 12.76
C LEU A 29 0.62 19.35 14.27
N ALA A 30 -0.54 18.98 14.82
CA ALA A 30 -0.79 18.99 16.26
C ALA A 30 0.21 18.07 16.98
N GLU A 31 0.80 18.58 18.06
CA GLU A 31 1.80 17.85 18.85
C GLU A 31 1.20 16.61 19.54
N ASP A 32 -0.07 16.70 19.94
CA ASP A 32 -0.88 15.63 20.53
C ASP A 32 -1.68 14.84 19.48
N GLY A 33 -1.52 15.14 18.19
CA GLY A 33 -2.19 14.44 17.11
C GLY A 33 -1.60 13.05 16.83
N HIS A 34 -2.38 12.20 16.18
CA HIS A 34 -2.02 10.80 16.00
C HIS A 34 -1.28 10.57 14.68
N VAL A 35 -0.09 9.97 14.76
CA VAL A 35 0.60 9.45 13.57
C VAL A 35 -0.22 8.31 12.98
N ASN A 36 -0.53 8.41 11.69
CA ASN A 36 -1.25 7.39 10.95
C ASN A 36 -0.28 6.49 10.18
N VAL A 37 -0.56 5.18 10.19
CA VAL A 37 0.07 4.20 9.31
C VAL A 37 -1.03 3.27 8.78
N SER A 38 -1.24 3.27 7.46
CA SER A 38 -2.29 2.48 6.83
C SER A 38 -1.70 1.54 5.76
N PRO A 39 -2.03 0.24 5.78
CA PRO A 39 -1.77 -0.62 4.64
C PRO A 39 -2.73 -0.28 3.49
N LYS A 40 -2.24 -0.42 2.25
CA LYS A 40 -2.95 -0.24 0.99
C LYS A 40 -2.48 -1.34 0.05
N GLY A 41 -3.32 -1.90 -0.81
CA GLY A 41 -2.90 -3.12 -1.53
C GLY A 41 -3.90 -3.74 -2.49
N TYR A 42 -4.69 -2.94 -3.19
CA TYR A 42 -5.55 -3.46 -4.26
C TYR A 42 -4.80 -3.44 -5.59
N GLU A 43 -5.02 -4.45 -6.42
CA GLU A 43 -4.41 -4.51 -7.74
C GLU A 43 -4.78 -3.26 -8.55
N ARG A 44 -3.83 -2.77 -9.35
CA ARG A 44 -4.01 -1.58 -10.20
C ARG A 44 -4.34 -0.28 -9.47
N THR A 45 -4.16 -0.21 -8.14
CA THR A 45 -4.36 1.05 -7.38
C THR A 45 -3.11 1.86 -7.18
N PHE A 46 -1.91 1.29 -7.37
CA PHE A 46 -0.64 2.00 -7.22
C PHE A 46 0.00 2.25 -8.58
N HIS A 47 0.37 3.50 -8.83
CA HIS A 47 0.89 3.98 -10.11
C HIS A 47 2.20 4.73 -9.90
N ILE A 48 3.14 4.51 -10.82
CA ILE A 48 4.42 5.22 -10.87
C ILE A 48 4.43 6.07 -12.13
N MET A 49 4.77 7.36 -11.98
CA MET A 49 5.01 8.25 -13.11
C MET A 49 6.46 8.08 -13.53
N ILE A 50 6.68 7.40 -14.65
CA ILE A 50 7.98 6.98 -15.12
C ILE A 50 8.51 8.00 -16.13
N ASP A 51 9.62 8.63 -15.80
CA ASP A 51 10.33 9.55 -16.69
C ASP A 51 11.28 8.74 -17.59
N THR A 52 11.05 8.81 -18.90
CA THR A 52 11.87 8.15 -19.93
C THR A 52 13.06 9.00 -20.36
N GLU A 53 14.03 8.40 -21.06
CA GLU A 53 15.17 9.16 -21.59
C GLU A 53 14.78 10.21 -22.64
N ASP A 54 13.69 9.96 -23.37
CA ASP A 54 13.18 10.85 -24.41
C ASP A 54 12.43 12.07 -23.84
N GLY A 55 12.34 12.17 -22.50
CA GLY A 55 11.69 13.26 -21.79
C GLY A 55 10.17 13.11 -21.68
N GLU A 56 9.63 11.93 -21.97
CA GLU A 56 8.22 11.61 -21.77
C GLU A 56 7.99 11.07 -20.36
N THR A 57 6.85 11.39 -19.77
CA THR A 57 6.40 10.79 -18.51
C THR A 57 5.24 9.85 -18.80
N ILE A 58 5.40 8.57 -18.46
CA ILE A 58 4.43 7.51 -18.74
C ILE A 58 3.97 6.90 -17.42
N ASP A 59 2.67 6.68 -17.27
CA ASP A 59 2.12 5.94 -16.13
C ASP A 59 2.47 4.44 -16.24
N SER A 60 2.87 3.83 -15.13
CA SER A 60 3.27 2.41 -15.09
C SER A 60 2.21 1.43 -15.59
N HIS A 61 0.93 1.79 -15.60
CA HIS A 61 -0.17 0.97 -16.13
C HIS A 61 -0.51 1.25 -17.60
N ASN A 62 0.16 2.23 -18.21
CA ASN A 62 -0.02 2.60 -19.63
C ASN A 62 1.27 2.34 -20.45
N ILE A 63 2.14 1.42 -20.00
CA ILE A 63 3.31 0.99 -20.76
C ILE A 63 2.83 0.25 -22.03
N PRO A 64 3.23 0.66 -23.25
CA PRO A 64 2.77 0.02 -24.48
C PRO A 64 3.15 -1.46 -24.55
N GLU A 65 2.19 -2.31 -24.93
CA GLU A 65 2.43 -3.75 -25.11
C GLU A 65 3.49 -3.98 -26.20
N GLY A 66 4.42 -4.90 -25.93
CA GLY A 66 5.53 -5.19 -26.85
C GLY A 66 6.63 -4.11 -26.89
N SER A 67 6.55 -3.07 -26.05
CA SER A 67 7.66 -2.13 -25.89
C SER A 67 8.89 -2.81 -25.30
N ASP A 68 10.05 -2.44 -25.80
CA ASP A 68 11.38 -2.77 -25.28
C ASP A 68 11.73 -1.90 -24.05
N PHE A 69 10.70 -1.57 -23.24
CA PHE A 69 10.78 -0.63 -22.12
C PHE A 69 11.83 -1.10 -21.12
N ASN A 70 12.99 -0.45 -21.19
CA ASN A 70 14.14 -0.81 -20.40
C ASN A 70 14.25 0.10 -19.19
N PHE A 71 13.79 -0.41 -18.05
CA PHE A 71 13.86 0.27 -16.77
C PHE A 71 15.29 0.67 -16.33
N LYS A 72 16.36 0.22 -16.99
CA LYS A 72 17.73 0.59 -16.61
C LYS A 72 17.99 2.10 -16.64
N LYS A 73 17.30 2.84 -17.51
CA LYS A 73 17.48 4.28 -17.70
C LYS A 73 16.27 5.10 -17.26
N ALA A 74 15.16 4.44 -16.96
CA ALA A 74 13.97 5.07 -16.41
C ALA A 74 14.23 5.59 -15.00
N THR A 75 13.57 6.69 -14.65
CA THR A 75 13.52 7.20 -13.28
C THR A 75 12.09 7.59 -12.92
N SER A 76 11.85 7.95 -11.68
CA SER A 76 10.58 8.55 -11.28
C SER A 76 10.78 9.49 -10.10
N ARG A 77 9.98 10.54 -10.05
CA ARG A 77 9.86 11.48 -8.92
C ARG A 77 8.45 11.60 -8.37
N ALA A 78 7.49 10.94 -9.01
CA ALA A 78 6.09 10.99 -8.62
C ALA A 78 5.46 9.61 -8.68
N VAL A 79 4.64 9.31 -7.68
CA VAL A 79 3.73 8.18 -7.67
C VAL A 79 2.34 8.70 -7.34
N TRP A 80 1.33 7.94 -7.67
CA TRP A 80 0.01 8.19 -7.13
C TRP A 80 -0.67 6.87 -6.81
N TYR A 81 -1.64 6.92 -5.89
CA TYR A 81 -2.47 5.77 -5.66
C TYR A 81 -3.93 6.16 -5.51
N GLU A 82 -4.79 5.24 -5.92
CA GLU A 82 -6.23 5.32 -5.77
C GLU A 82 -6.60 5.02 -4.30
N ASP A 83 -7.11 6.02 -3.60
CA ASP A 83 -7.62 5.88 -2.24
C ASP A 83 -9.09 5.47 -2.29
N LEU A 84 -9.32 4.20 -1.98
CA LEU A 84 -10.65 3.61 -1.87
C LEU A 84 -11.32 3.98 -0.55
N THR A 85 -12.64 3.88 -0.53
CA THR A 85 -13.45 4.21 0.62
C THR A 85 -13.16 3.28 1.79
N GLY A 86 -12.86 3.88 2.93
CA GLY A 86 -12.77 3.23 4.23
C GLY A 86 -13.29 4.14 5.34
N SER A 87 -13.28 3.63 6.56
CA SER A 87 -13.73 4.39 7.75
C SER A 87 -12.86 5.60 8.04
N GLY A 88 -11.56 5.53 7.73
CA GLY A 88 -10.60 6.59 7.95
C GLY A 88 -10.44 7.55 6.77
N ALA A 89 -9.96 8.76 7.08
CA ALA A 89 -9.58 9.80 6.12
C ALA A 89 -8.31 10.56 6.55
N GLU A 90 -7.47 9.93 7.38
CA GLU A 90 -6.30 10.51 8.03
C GLU A 90 -5.26 10.95 6.99
N THR A 91 -4.98 10.11 6.00
CA THR A 91 -4.04 10.47 4.92
C THR A 91 -4.51 11.70 4.16
N ILE A 92 -5.80 11.78 3.83
CA ILE A 92 -6.38 12.96 3.16
C ILE A 92 -6.21 14.19 4.06
N ALA A 93 -6.58 14.08 5.34
CA ALA A 93 -6.51 15.19 6.28
C ALA A 93 -5.08 15.72 6.45
N HIS A 94 -4.12 14.83 6.73
CA HIS A 94 -2.72 15.20 6.96
C HIS A 94 -2.06 15.73 5.68
N ALA A 95 -2.38 15.15 4.52
CA ALA A 95 -1.90 15.63 3.23
C ALA A 95 -2.40 17.05 2.94
N ARG A 96 -3.67 17.35 3.23
CA ARG A 96 -4.22 18.71 3.06
C ARG A 96 -3.63 19.71 4.05
N GLU A 97 -3.38 19.28 5.29
CA GLU A 97 -2.87 20.15 6.33
C GLU A 97 -1.39 20.51 6.13
N ASN A 98 -0.55 19.51 5.86
CA ASN A 98 0.90 19.70 5.83
C ASN A 98 1.64 18.93 4.72
N GLY A 99 0.93 18.08 3.98
CA GLY A 99 1.47 17.36 2.82
C GLY A 99 2.44 16.24 3.15
N ARG A 100 2.95 16.07 4.38
CA ARG A 100 4.03 15.10 4.64
C ARG A 100 3.52 13.67 4.52
N ILE A 101 4.21 12.86 3.71
CA ILE A 101 3.89 11.46 3.49
C ILE A 101 5.15 10.61 3.33
N THR A 102 5.07 9.37 3.81
CA THR A 102 6.02 8.31 3.43
C THR A 102 5.26 7.11 2.90
N VAL A 103 5.64 6.65 1.71
CA VAL A 103 5.16 5.38 1.15
C VAL A 103 6.25 4.34 1.33
N MET A 104 5.93 3.18 1.89
CA MET A 104 6.87 2.09 2.12
C MET A 104 6.43 0.82 1.41
N PHE A 105 7.41 0.08 0.91
CA PHE A 105 7.28 -1.26 0.34
C PHE A 105 8.21 -2.21 1.10
N SER A 106 7.80 -3.46 1.26
CA SER A 106 8.56 -4.50 1.95
C SER A 106 8.43 -5.81 1.19
N ALA A 107 9.56 -6.43 0.87
CA ALA A 107 9.57 -7.76 0.26
C ALA A 107 9.07 -8.79 1.27
N PHE A 108 8.04 -9.53 0.89
CA PHE A 108 7.55 -10.70 1.64
C PHE A 108 7.96 -12.03 1.01
N GLU A 109 8.54 -11.97 -0.18
CA GLU A 109 9.11 -13.08 -0.92
C GLU A 109 10.37 -12.62 -1.69
N GLY A 110 11.15 -13.56 -2.20
CA GLY A 110 12.34 -13.26 -2.99
C GLY A 110 13.45 -12.57 -2.17
N PRO A 111 14.31 -11.75 -2.81
CA PRO A 111 15.37 -11.02 -2.10
C PRO A 111 14.80 -9.99 -1.12
N ALA A 112 15.26 -10.05 0.14
CA ALA A 112 14.84 -9.11 1.17
C ALA A 112 15.16 -7.66 0.77
N ASN A 113 14.13 -6.81 0.76
CA ASN A 113 14.23 -5.42 0.35
C ASN A 113 13.14 -4.58 1.03
N ILE A 114 13.47 -3.34 1.37
CA ILE A 114 12.53 -2.33 1.85
C ILE A 114 12.81 -1.06 1.05
N VAL A 115 11.78 -0.44 0.49
CA VAL A 115 11.87 0.86 -0.19
C VAL A 115 10.96 1.86 0.50
N ARG A 116 11.44 3.07 0.73
CA ARG A 116 10.66 4.20 1.25
C ARG A 116 10.75 5.37 0.30
N LEU A 117 9.60 5.94 -0.04
CA LEU A 117 9.46 7.17 -0.80
C LEU A 117 9.06 8.27 0.19
N PHE A 118 9.95 9.24 0.43
CA PHE A 118 9.70 10.39 1.30
C PHE A 118 9.31 11.59 0.45
N GLY A 119 8.14 12.16 0.69
CA GLY A 119 7.57 13.14 -0.21
C GLY A 119 6.48 14.02 0.38
N THR A 120 5.84 14.75 -0.53
CA THR A 120 4.67 15.59 -0.26
C THR A 120 3.49 15.09 -1.07
N ALA A 121 2.34 14.92 -0.41
CA ALA A 121 1.10 14.47 -0.99
C ALA A 121 0.19 15.65 -1.40
N LYS A 122 -0.54 15.46 -2.49
CA LYS A 122 -1.70 16.25 -2.91
C LYS A 122 -2.90 15.31 -3.01
N VAL A 123 -4.08 15.85 -2.75
CA VAL A 123 -5.33 15.09 -2.80
C VAL A 123 -6.18 15.61 -3.95
N TYR A 124 -6.44 14.76 -4.93
CA TYR A 124 -7.43 14.98 -5.98
C TYR A 124 -8.69 14.20 -5.62
N GLU A 125 -9.73 14.90 -5.17
CA GLU A 125 -10.97 14.27 -4.74
C GLU A 125 -11.82 13.85 -5.94
N PHE A 126 -12.63 12.81 -5.76
CA PHE A 126 -13.61 12.38 -6.74
C PHE A 126 -14.40 13.57 -7.33
N GLY A 127 -14.43 13.68 -8.65
CA GLY A 127 -15.11 14.77 -9.36
C GLY A 127 -14.30 16.04 -9.61
N THR A 128 -13.07 16.14 -9.10
CA THR A 128 -12.14 17.22 -9.49
C THR A 128 -11.56 16.97 -10.88
N PRO A 129 -11.24 18.01 -11.68
CA PRO A 129 -10.68 17.82 -13.02
C PRO A 129 -9.45 16.91 -13.04
N GLU A 130 -8.55 17.07 -12.07
CA GLU A 130 -7.33 16.28 -11.93
C GLU A 130 -7.62 14.79 -11.67
N TYR A 131 -8.64 14.51 -10.86
CA TYR A 131 -9.10 13.15 -10.62
C TYR A 131 -9.70 12.52 -11.88
N GLU A 132 -10.55 13.26 -12.60
CA GLU A 132 -11.21 12.77 -13.81
C GLU A 132 -10.21 12.53 -14.96
N GLU A 133 -9.13 13.33 -15.05
CA GLU A 133 -8.06 13.18 -16.03
C GLU A 133 -7.20 11.93 -15.78
N LEU A 134 -6.78 11.71 -14.53
CA LEU A 134 -5.92 10.58 -14.17
C LEU A 134 -6.69 9.25 -14.11
N LEU A 135 -7.92 9.30 -13.61
CA LEU A 135 -8.73 8.12 -13.34
C LEU A 135 -10.17 8.30 -13.90
N PRO A 136 -10.31 8.16 -15.23
CA PRO A 136 -11.60 8.25 -15.89
C PRO A 136 -12.52 7.10 -15.48
N LEU A 137 -13.83 7.26 -15.72
CA LEU A 137 -14.90 6.40 -15.20
C LEU A 137 -14.63 4.90 -15.40
N GLU A 138 -14.10 4.51 -16.56
CA GLU A 138 -13.83 3.12 -16.95
C GLU A 138 -12.61 2.47 -16.28
N LYS A 139 -11.77 3.25 -15.60
CA LYS A 139 -10.53 2.75 -14.97
C LYS A 139 -10.59 2.70 -13.45
N ARG A 140 -11.58 3.34 -12.85
CA ARG A 140 -11.69 3.43 -11.40
C ARG A 140 -11.91 2.04 -10.77
N GLN A 141 -11.69 1.95 -9.47
CA GLN A 141 -12.07 0.80 -8.67
C GLN A 141 -13.34 1.12 -7.85
N PRO A 142 -14.16 0.12 -7.51
CA PRO A 142 -15.30 0.31 -6.63
C PRO A 142 -14.89 1.00 -5.33
N GLY A 143 -15.62 2.06 -4.98
CA GLY A 143 -15.34 2.83 -3.77
C GLY A 143 -14.26 3.88 -3.92
N SER A 144 -13.77 4.14 -5.14
CA SER A 144 -12.81 5.20 -5.41
C SER A 144 -13.28 6.56 -4.91
N ARG A 145 -12.46 7.18 -4.05
CA ARG A 145 -12.83 8.37 -3.30
C ARG A 145 -11.90 9.55 -3.59
N SER A 146 -10.63 9.26 -3.80
CA SER A 146 -9.63 10.27 -4.17
C SER A 146 -8.39 9.62 -4.77
N ILE A 147 -7.59 10.41 -5.47
CA ILE A 147 -6.22 10.08 -5.83
C ILE A 147 -5.29 10.81 -4.86
N ILE A 148 -4.33 10.08 -4.30
CA ILE A 148 -3.26 10.64 -3.50
C ILE A 148 -2.00 10.70 -4.38
N TRP A 149 -1.73 11.89 -4.91
CA TRP A 149 -0.53 12.17 -5.69
C TRP A 149 0.64 12.45 -4.75
N VAL A 150 1.80 11.84 -4.96
CA VAL A 150 2.97 12.00 -4.11
C VAL A 150 4.17 12.40 -4.94
N ASP A 151 4.60 13.65 -4.78
CA ASP A 151 5.90 14.14 -5.26
C ASP A 151 6.95 13.77 -4.21
N PHE A 152 7.89 12.87 -4.54
CA PHE A 152 8.93 12.44 -3.59
C PHE A 152 10.29 13.06 -3.94
N HIS A 153 11.02 13.45 -2.89
CA HIS A 153 12.34 14.08 -2.99
C HIS A 153 13.45 13.15 -2.51
N ARG A 154 13.10 12.01 -1.90
CA ARG A 154 14.07 11.03 -1.42
C ARG A 154 13.51 9.62 -1.47
N VAL A 155 14.35 8.69 -1.91
CA VAL A 155 14.11 7.25 -1.88
C VAL A 155 15.15 6.61 -0.97
N GLY A 156 14.71 5.84 0.02
CA GLY A 156 15.58 5.09 0.92
C GLY A 156 15.38 3.59 0.77
N THR A 157 16.47 2.84 0.62
CA THR A 157 16.43 1.37 0.56
C THR A 157 17.07 0.73 1.79
N ALA A 158 16.59 -0.44 2.19
CA ALA A 158 17.20 -1.25 3.25
C ALA A 158 17.09 -2.75 2.97
N CYS A 159 18.05 -3.52 3.47
CA CYS A 159 18.21 -4.95 3.13
C CYS A 159 17.22 -5.90 3.82
N GLY A 160 16.40 -5.44 4.77
CA GLY A 160 15.25 -6.19 5.28
C GLY A 160 15.51 -7.61 5.84
N PHE A 161 16.76 -8.04 6.08
CA PHE A 161 17.08 -9.44 6.41
C PHE A 161 16.40 -10.01 7.66
N SER A 162 15.87 -9.15 8.53
CA SER A 162 15.10 -9.54 9.71
C SER A 162 13.61 -9.72 9.45
N ILE A 163 13.10 -9.32 8.28
CA ILE A 163 11.70 -9.45 7.89
C ILE A 163 11.49 -10.90 7.41
N PRO A 164 10.57 -11.66 8.02
CA PRO A 164 10.32 -13.03 7.62
C PRO A 164 9.63 -13.07 6.25
N PHE A 165 9.82 -14.17 5.54
CA PHE A 165 9.01 -14.47 4.37
C PHE A 165 7.58 -14.79 4.80
N TYR A 166 6.62 -14.31 4.03
CA TYR A 166 5.22 -14.65 4.20
C TYR A 166 4.74 -15.44 2.99
N THR A 167 3.80 -16.33 3.22
CA THR A 167 3.01 -16.96 2.17
C THR A 167 1.61 -16.39 2.27
N ILE A 168 1.04 -15.98 1.14
CA ILE A 168 -0.35 -15.56 1.07
C ILE A 168 -1.19 -16.80 1.44
N ALA A 169 -1.92 -16.72 2.55
CA ALA A 169 -2.71 -17.85 3.06
C ALA A 169 -3.96 -18.09 2.20
N ALA A 170 -4.57 -17.02 1.73
CA ALA A 170 -5.59 -16.96 0.69
C ALA A 170 -5.46 -15.57 0.05
N ALA A 171 -5.58 -15.49 -1.28
CA ALA A 171 -5.92 -14.21 -1.89
C ALA A 171 -7.33 -13.81 -1.39
N LEU A 172 -7.74 -12.55 -1.52
CA LEU A 172 -9.17 -12.29 -1.51
C LEU A 172 -9.75 -13.15 -2.63
N GLU A 173 -10.50 -14.20 -2.27
CA GLU A 173 -11.18 -15.02 -3.26
C GLU A 173 -12.06 -14.09 -4.10
N GLN A 174 -12.26 -14.42 -5.38
CA GLN A 174 -13.10 -13.61 -6.28
C GLN A 174 -14.44 -13.26 -5.61
N GLU A 175 -14.97 -14.17 -4.78
CA GLU A 175 -16.20 -14.00 -4.01
C GLU A 175 -16.13 -12.91 -2.93
N ASP A 176 -15.01 -12.76 -2.22
CA ASP A 176 -14.82 -11.70 -1.22
C ASP A 176 -14.61 -10.33 -1.87
N TYR A 177 -13.90 -10.31 -3.01
CA TYR A 177 -13.79 -9.13 -3.84
C TYR A 177 -15.16 -8.74 -4.40
N ASP A 178 -15.90 -9.68 -5.01
CA ASP A 178 -17.26 -9.49 -5.51
C ASP A 178 -18.19 -9.05 -4.39
N HIS A 179 -18.01 -9.54 -3.16
CA HIS A 179 -18.76 -9.07 -2.00
C HIS A 179 -18.46 -7.61 -1.69
N TYR A 180 -17.19 -7.21 -1.60
CA TYR A 180 -16.81 -5.80 -1.39
C TYR A 180 -17.34 -4.89 -2.49
N VAL A 181 -17.23 -5.31 -3.76
CA VAL A 181 -17.78 -4.61 -4.91
C VAL A 181 -19.29 -4.53 -4.82
N SER A 182 -19.99 -5.60 -4.44
CA SER A 182 -21.44 -5.60 -4.30
C SER A 182 -21.92 -4.65 -3.21
N CYS A 183 -21.31 -4.64 -2.03
CA CYS A 183 -21.66 -3.73 -0.96
C CYS A 183 -21.47 -2.27 -1.37
N THR A 184 -20.38 -1.99 -2.10
CA THR A 184 -20.09 -0.65 -2.59
C THR A 184 -21.05 -0.23 -3.71
N ALA A 185 -21.32 -1.13 -4.65
CA ALA A 185 -22.26 -0.91 -5.75
C ALA A 185 -23.70 -0.69 -5.27
N GLU A 186 -24.13 -1.37 -4.20
CA GLU A 186 -25.45 -1.11 -3.60
C GLU A 186 -25.55 0.29 -2.97
N LEU A 187 -24.47 0.77 -2.32
CA LEU A 187 -24.41 2.14 -1.80
C LEU A 187 -24.42 3.17 -2.93
N GLU A 188 -23.77 2.88 -4.05
CA GLU A 188 -23.76 3.77 -5.21
C GLU A 188 -25.10 3.78 -5.94
N LYS A 189 -25.80 2.65 -6.03
CA LYS A 189 -27.19 2.60 -6.53
C LYS A 189 -28.11 3.47 -5.69
N SER A 190 -27.92 3.50 -4.36
CA SER A 190 -28.68 4.41 -3.51
C SER A 190 -28.33 5.88 -3.76
N ASP A 191 -27.08 6.21 -4.09
CA ASP A 191 -26.70 7.56 -4.52
C ASP A 191 -27.30 7.94 -5.89
N ALA A 192 -27.41 6.97 -6.81
CA ALA A 192 -27.93 7.18 -8.16
C ALA A 192 -29.47 7.20 -8.26
N ALA A 193 -30.18 6.71 -7.26
CA ALA A 193 -31.65 6.66 -7.24
C ALA A 193 -32.30 8.05 -7.09
N GLU A 194 -31.58 9.04 -6.58
CA GLU A 194 -32.09 10.39 -6.35
C GLU A 194 -31.19 11.51 -6.96
N PRO A 195 -30.94 11.50 -8.28
CA PRO A 195 -29.97 12.40 -8.92
C PRO A 195 -30.38 13.88 -8.93
N ALA A 196 -31.64 14.17 -8.59
CA ALA A 196 -32.21 15.52 -8.52
C ALA A 196 -32.50 15.99 -7.09
N ALA A 197 -32.16 15.20 -6.07
CA ALA A 197 -32.38 15.58 -4.68
C ALA A 197 -31.41 16.71 -4.26
N THR A 198 -31.94 17.70 -3.55
CA THR A 198 -31.14 18.78 -2.93
C THR A 198 -30.33 18.29 -1.73
N GLU A 199 -30.65 17.12 -1.19
CA GLU A 199 -29.97 16.48 -0.07
C GLU A 199 -29.47 15.10 -0.50
N LEU A 200 -28.35 14.64 0.08
CA LEU A 200 -27.81 13.32 -0.19
C LEU A 200 -28.74 12.24 0.41
N PRO A 201 -28.90 11.09 -0.26
CA PRO A 201 -29.76 10.03 0.24
C PRO A 201 -29.22 9.50 1.58
N GLY A 202 -30.14 9.07 2.45
CA GLY A 202 -29.79 8.59 3.80
C GLY A 202 -28.85 7.37 3.79
N LYS A 203 -28.84 6.61 2.70
CA LYS A 203 -27.89 5.53 2.40
C LYS A 203 -27.19 5.90 1.10
N GLY A 204 -25.87 5.85 1.08
CA GLY A 204 -25.06 6.20 -0.08
C GLY A 204 -23.59 6.39 0.26
N LEU A 205 -22.72 6.16 -0.71
CA LEU A 205 -21.28 6.34 -0.59
C LEU A 205 -20.93 7.82 -0.42
N LYS A 206 -21.58 8.71 -1.18
CA LYS A 206 -21.41 10.17 -1.03
C LYS A 206 -21.91 10.66 0.32
N ASN A 207 -23.05 10.16 0.80
CA ASN A 207 -23.51 10.50 2.15
C ASN A 207 -22.55 9.96 3.23
N TYR A 208 -22.02 8.74 3.04
CA TYR A 208 -21.02 8.18 3.94
C TYR A 208 -19.76 9.04 3.98
N TRP A 209 -19.25 9.53 2.85
CA TRP A 209 -18.10 10.44 2.82
C TRP A 209 -18.39 11.75 3.57
N LYS A 210 -19.57 12.33 3.38
CA LYS A 210 -19.98 13.57 4.04
C LYS A 210 -20.05 13.42 5.57
N LEU A 211 -20.51 12.27 6.06
CA LEU A 211 -20.71 12.03 7.49
C LEU A 211 -19.44 11.50 8.18
N SER A 212 -18.76 10.56 7.54
CA SER A 212 -17.71 9.74 8.16
C SER A 212 -16.29 10.11 7.73
N ASN A 213 -16.11 10.80 6.59
CA ASN A 213 -14.78 11.08 6.03
C ASN A 213 -14.50 12.58 5.83
N ASN A 214 -15.35 13.45 6.37
CA ASN A 214 -15.14 14.91 6.30
C ASN A 214 -14.00 15.39 7.23
N LYS A 215 -13.58 14.57 8.21
CA LYS A 215 -12.55 14.86 9.20
C LYS A 215 -11.77 13.60 9.58
N SER A 216 -10.54 13.78 10.06
CA SER A 216 -9.78 12.72 10.74
C SER A 216 -10.28 12.50 12.17
N ILE A 217 -9.76 11.47 12.84
CA ILE A 217 -9.99 11.23 14.27
C ILE A 217 -9.56 12.40 15.16
N ASP A 218 -8.58 13.19 14.72
CA ASP A 218 -8.08 14.40 15.40
C ASP A 218 -8.88 15.66 15.02
N GLY A 219 -9.95 15.51 14.24
CA GLY A 219 -10.81 16.61 13.80
C GLY A 219 -10.25 17.47 12.67
N VAL A 220 -9.10 17.09 12.10
CA VAL A 220 -8.49 17.79 10.95
C VAL A 220 -9.37 17.61 9.71
N PRO A 221 -9.75 18.68 8.98
CA PRO A 221 -10.58 18.57 7.78
C PRO A 221 -9.97 17.64 6.72
N ALA A 222 -10.78 16.73 6.19
CA ALA A 222 -10.38 15.73 5.19
C ALA A 222 -11.09 15.96 3.85
N ILE A 223 -12.15 15.20 3.55
CA ILE A 223 -12.91 15.33 2.30
C ILE A 223 -13.77 16.60 2.31
N GLN A 224 -13.75 17.35 1.20
CA GLN A 224 -14.43 18.63 1.08
C GLN A 224 -15.44 18.69 -0.06
N TYR A 225 -15.20 17.96 -1.16
CA TYR A 225 -15.94 18.10 -2.42
C TYR A 225 -16.47 16.77 -2.96
N ALA A 226 -15.82 15.63 -2.68
CA ALA A 226 -16.17 14.33 -3.26
C ALA A 226 -17.67 13.98 -3.09
N TYR A 227 -18.21 14.21 -1.89
CA TYR A 227 -19.63 13.94 -1.60
C TYR A 227 -20.61 14.85 -2.35
N ALA A 228 -20.17 16.02 -2.80
CA ALA A 228 -21.00 16.98 -3.54
C ALA A 228 -20.80 16.88 -5.06
N SER A 229 -19.87 16.03 -5.51
CA SER A 229 -19.60 15.82 -6.93
C SER A 229 -20.85 15.33 -7.66
N LYS A 230 -21.07 15.87 -8.85
CA LYS A 230 -22.14 15.40 -9.77
C LYS A 230 -21.67 14.29 -10.70
N GLN A 231 -20.38 13.92 -10.66
CA GLN A 231 -19.87 12.82 -11.46
C GLN A 231 -20.50 11.50 -11.02
N PRO A 232 -20.75 10.57 -11.97
CA PRO A 232 -21.23 9.24 -11.66
C PRO A 232 -20.15 8.45 -10.91
N LEU A 233 -20.55 7.74 -9.85
CA LEU A 233 -19.64 6.93 -9.03
C LEU A 233 -19.05 5.79 -9.86
N GLY A 234 -19.86 5.13 -10.69
CA GLY A 234 -19.41 4.13 -11.65
C GLY A 234 -20.55 3.45 -12.41
N ASP A 235 -20.17 2.63 -13.40
CA ASP A 235 -20.94 1.51 -13.94
C ASP A 235 -20.09 0.23 -13.81
N TRP A 236 -19.89 -0.22 -12.57
CA TRP A 236 -19.07 -1.39 -12.25
C TRP A 236 -19.73 -2.72 -12.63
N THR A 237 -20.94 -2.65 -13.20
CA THR A 237 -21.65 -3.81 -13.72
C THR A 237 -21.19 -4.20 -15.14
N VAL A 238 -20.39 -3.35 -15.79
CA VAL A 238 -19.91 -3.58 -17.15
C VAL A 238 -18.46 -4.08 -17.16
N LYS A 239 -18.35 -5.40 -17.32
CA LYS A 239 -17.18 -6.20 -17.76
C LYS A 239 -16.10 -6.53 -16.73
N GLY A 240 -16.16 -7.77 -16.24
CA GLY A 240 -15.06 -8.73 -16.44
C GLY A 240 -13.67 -8.28 -16.02
N ALA A 241 -13.53 -7.68 -14.84
CA ALA A 241 -12.24 -7.68 -14.19
C ALA A 241 -11.97 -9.12 -13.74
N ASP A 242 -11.26 -9.86 -14.59
CA ASP A 242 -10.77 -11.20 -14.28
C ASP A 242 -9.61 -11.02 -13.30
N PHE A 243 -9.88 -11.13 -11.99
CA PHE A 243 -8.85 -11.07 -10.94
C PHE A 243 -8.21 -12.44 -10.70
N ARG A 244 -8.34 -13.38 -11.65
CA ARG A 244 -7.50 -14.58 -11.67
C ARG A 244 -6.04 -14.14 -11.73
N VAL A 245 -5.35 -14.21 -10.60
CA VAL A 245 -3.95 -14.64 -10.63
C VAL A 245 -3.99 -15.96 -11.40
N PRO A 246 -3.24 -16.14 -12.50
CA PRO A 246 -3.16 -17.44 -13.13
C PRO A 246 -2.75 -18.42 -12.04
N ASP A 247 -3.66 -19.33 -11.68
CA ASP A 247 -3.30 -20.47 -10.85
C ASP A 247 -2.19 -21.17 -11.61
N ASP A 248 -0.95 -21.00 -11.15
CA ASP A 248 0.12 -21.87 -11.56
C ASP A 248 -0.15 -23.22 -10.89
N GLU A 249 -1.00 -24.02 -11.53
CA GLU A 249 -1.32 -25.40 -11.15
C GLU A 249 -0.06 -26.29 -11.05
N SER A 250 1.13 -25.78 -11.41
CA SER A 250 2.40 -26.48 -11.15
C SER A 250 2.83 -26.47 -9.68
N ILE A 251 2.18 -25.69 -8.81
CA ILE A 251 2.40 -25.69 -7.37
C ILE A 251 1.30 -26.54 -6.70
N PRO A 252 1.53 -27.84 -6.43
CA PRO A 252 0.54 -28.64 -5.73
C PRO A 252 0.32 -28.09 -4.31
N PRO A 253 -0.92 -28.15 -3.79
CA PRO A 253 -1.20 -27.84 -2.39
C PRO A 253 -0.30 -28.70 -1.52
N LYS A 254 0.53 -28.09 -0.66
CA LYS A 254 1.26 -28.87 0.34
C LYS A 254 0.25 -29.48 1.29
N ASP A 255 0.05 -30.78 1.17
CA ASP A 255 -0.68 -31.61 2.13
C ASP A 255 -0.33 -31.17 3.55
N GLN A 256 -1.35 -30.71 4.29
CA GLN A 256 -1.25 -30.47 5.71
C GLN A 256 -1.15 -31.81 6.45
N ALA A 257 0.02 -32.45 6.37
CA ALA A 257 0.41 -33.48 7.31
C ALA A 257 0.88 -32.78 8.59
N VAL A 258 -0.04 -32.57 9.52
CA VAL A 258 0.28 -32.31 10.92
C VAL A 258 0.98 -33.55 11.47
N THR A 259 2.31 -33.60 11.40
CA THR A 259 3.10 -34.60 12.11
C THR A 259 3.38 -34.08 13.52
N LYS A 260 2.63 -34.63 14.48
CA LYS A 260 2.93 -34.54 15.91
C LYS A 260 4.18 -35.38 16.20
N ASP A 261 5.38 -34.78 16.13
CA ASP A 261 6.53 -35.23 16.93
C ASP A 261 7.62 -34.13 16.99
N PRO A 262 7.93 -33.53 18.15
CA PRO A 262 8.94 -32.48 18.28
C PRO A 262 10.40 -32.99 18.22
N THR A 263 10.65 -34.28 17.99
CA THR A 263 11.99 -34.87 18.21
C THR A 263 12.69 -35.44 16.97
N ALA A 264 12.10 -35.37 15.78
CA ALA A 264 12.61 -36.11 14.63
C ALA A 264 13.03 -35.23 13.43
N VAL A 265 14.10 -34.43 13.55
CA VAL A 265 15.01 -34.17 12.42
C VAL A 265 16.44 -33.94 12.96
N VAL A 266 17.17 -35.03 13.18
CA VAL A 266 18.64 -35.03 13.14
C VAL A 266 19.03 -35.86 11.91
N GLY A 267 19.41 -35.18 10.83
CA GLY A 267 19.93 -35.79 9.61
C GLY A 267 21.14 -34.99 9.13
N ARG A 268 22.31 -35.64 9.09
CA ARG A 268 23.65 -35.06 8.86
C ARG A 268 23.94 -34.81 7.37
N GLY A 269 24.55 -33.65 7.09
CA GLY A 269 25.47 -33.37 5.97
C GLY A 269 25.06 -32.21 5.02
N PRO A 270 25.97 -31.54 4.30
CA PRO A 270 27.34 -31.11 4.62
C PRO A 270 27.38 -29.56 4.71
N PHE A 271 27.28 -29.01 5.92
CA PHE A 271 27.40 -27.55 6.18
C PHE A 271 28.38 -27.27 7.34
N GLU A 272 29.48 -28.02 7.41
CA GLU A 272 30.47 -27.88 8.49
C GLU A 272 31.43 -26.69 8.34
N ASP A 273 31.38 -25.90 7.25
CA ASP A 273 32.37 -24.82 7.02
C ASP A 273 31.85 -23.37 7.13
N PHE A 274 30.59 -23.14 7.50
CA PHE A 274 30.09 -21.76 7.70
C PHE A 274 30.35 -21.19 9.11
N GLY A 275 30.81 -22.03 10.04
CA GLY A 275 30.95 -21.69 11.47
C GLY A 275 32.15 -20.82 11.85
N LYS A 276 33.06 -20.49 10.93
CA LYS A 276 34.32 -19.79 11.28
C LYS A 276 34.33 -18.27 11.02
N HIS A 277 33.32 -17.71 10.36
CA HIS A 277 33.27 -16.26 10.05
C HIS A 277 32.25 -15.45 10.86
N PHE A 278 31.43 -16.08 11.73
CA PHE A 278 30.40 -15.39 12.52
C PHE A 278 30.68 -15.29 14.03
N ALA A 279 31.86 -15.71 14.51
CA ALA A 279 32.21 -15.71 15.93
C ALA A 279 32.35 -14.30 16.57
N GLY A 280 32.37 -13.22 15.77
CA GLY A 280 32.56 -11.86 16.28
C GLY A 280 31.29 -11.05 16.56
N PHE A 281 30.14 -11.40 15.97
CA PHE A 281 28.95 -10.53 16.01
C PHE A 281 27.88 -10.97 17.02
N GLY A 282 27.85 -12.26 17.39
CA GLY A 282 26.86 -12.82 18.33
C GLY A 282 27.11 -12.53 19.81
N ALA A 283 28.36 -12.23 20.20
CA ALA A 283 28.71 -12.02 21.61
C ALA A 283 28.22 -10.67 22.17
N GLY A 284 28.13 -9.61 21.34
CA GLY A 284 27.71 -8.27 21.78
C GLY A 284 26.20 -8.14 22.03
N VAL A 285 25.38 -8.85 21.26
CA VAL A 285 23.92 -8.79 21.38
C VAL A 285 23.42 -9.60 22.58
N MET A 286 24.06 -10.73 22.89
CA MET A 286 23.70 -11.54 24.06
C MET A 286 24.15 -10.91 25.39
N PHE A 287 25.25 -10.16 25.42
CA PHE A 287 25.71 -9.49 26.64
C PHE A 287 24.80 -8.31 27.06
N THR A 288 24.17 -7.65 26.09
CA THR A 288 23.27 -6.51 26.35
C THR A 288 21.90 -6.97 26.88
N ILE A 289 21.41 -8.13 26.43
CA ILE A 289 20.12 -8.69 26.88
C ILE A 289 20.22 -9.27 28.30
N LEU A 290 21.37 -9.84 28.67
CA LEU A 290 21.58 -10.40 30.02
C LEU A 290 21.67 -9.30 31.10
N LEU A 291 22.32 -8.17 30.79
CA LEU A 291 22.43 -7.03 31.71
C LEU A 291 21.08 -6.31 31.91
N TYR A 292 20.25 -6.23 30.85
CA TYR A 292 18.91 -5.63 30.97
C TYR A 292 17.98 -6.48 31.86
N ARG A 293 18.09 -7.81 31.80
CA ARG A 293 17.29 -8.71 32.65
C ARG A 293 17.76 -8.76 34.11
N LEU A 294 19.05 -8.55 34.39
CA LEU A 294 19.54 -8.45 35.77
C LEU A 294 19.19 -7.10 36.44
N ALA A 295 19.09 -6.02 35.67
CA ALA A 295 18.72 -4.70 36.18
C ALA A 295 17.25 -4.62 36.59
N GLN A 296 16.34 -5.34 35.92
CA GLN A 296 14.91 -5.34 36.27
C GLN A 296 14.57 -6.23 37.48
N SER A 297 15.44 -7.18 37.87
CA SER A 297 15.21 -8.00 39.07
C SER A 297 15.63 -7.35 40.39
N ILE A 298 16.28 -6.18 40.37
CA ILE A 298 16.77 -5.48 41.57
C ILE A 298 15.81 -4.36 42.04
N HIS A 299 14.80 -3.97 41.26
CA HIS A 299 13.87 -2.88 41.61
C HIS A 299 12.56 -3.31 42.32
N TRP A 300 12.48 -4.56 42.81
CA TRP A 300 11.32 -5.06 43.58
C TRP A 300 11.69 -5.67 44.95
N ALA A 301 12.78 -5.19 45.55
CA ALA A 301 13.07 -5.44 46.95
C ALA A 301 13.78 -4.23 47.56
N HIS A 302 13.03 -3.18 47.88
CA HIS A 302 13.21 -2.28 49.03
C HIS A 302 12.00 -1.37 49.20
#